data_AF-A0A1Y4W4Y9-F1
#
_entry.id   AF-A0A1Y4W4Y9-F1
#
_cell.length_a   1.000
_cell.length_b   1.000
_cell.length_c   1.000
_cell.angle_alpha   90.00
_cell.angle_beta   90.00
_cell.angle_gamma   90.00
#
_symmetry.space_group_name_H-M   'P 1'
#
loop_
_entity.id
_entity.type
_entity.pdbx_description
1 polymer ?
#
loop_
_entity_poly.entity_id
_entity_poly.type
_entity_poly.pdbx_seq_one_letter_code
_entity_poly.pdbx_strand_id
1 'polypeptide(L)'
;MKKKFKMPHAFVIIIAILVLVSLMTYVIPGGEYDRYKNDEGTTVVDPQSFHYVESSPVGPWEIPTYIVKALIQQVDIIVALLVISGGIEVVIQTNVFHAFCGKLAQACSGKQKFFIPVLLLLFSFIGITQASNKFVGFAPIGVMLAISLGYDAVVGIAITLIGIAIGFSAGTFGPTTAVAQTIAELPAYSGASMRVVAHVVLLVVSAIYIVGYAEKVRKDPTKSVVYGDSNVMKFDIVSNTFEIEKRHWPVMAAFVAGIVVMIFGCIKYGWSLSTTSIVFIWLALVAGLIYGYTPSQICEYFVKGSKNMVNSALLVGIGAAGITYDKWMKFMGKLFLIWVLISVVLMMVCQVIGYA
;
A
#
# COMPACT_ATOMS: atom_id res chain seq x y z
N MET A 1 -5.05 26.40 29.17
CA MET A 1 -5.20 25.15 28.38
C MET A 1 -3.94 24.92 27.55
N LYS A 2 -3.24 23.78 27.66
CA LYS A 2 -2.14 23.46 26.73
C LYS A 2 -2.75 23.19 25.34
N LYS A 3 -2.42 24.00 24.32
CA LYS A 3 -2.79 23.70 22.92
C LYS A 3 -2.18 22.34 22.56
N LYS A 4 -3.01 21.30 22.41
CA LYS A 4 -2.55 20.00 21.92
C LYS A 4 -2.00 20.22 20.51
N PHE A 5 -0.74 19.88 20.29
CA PHE A 5 -0.10 19.96 18.98
C PHE A 5 -0.90 19.14 17.97
N LYS A 6 -1.51 19.82 17.00
CA LYS A 6 -2.22 19.19 15.89
C LYS A 6 -1.22 19.13 14.73
N MET A 7 -0.88 17.93 14.29
CA MET A 7 0.00 17.73 13.14
C MET A 7 -0.55 18.49 11.91
N PRO A 8 0.32 19.12 11.11
CA PRO A 8 -0.08 19.77 9.87
C PRO A 8 -0.67 18.79 8.85
N HIS A 9 -1.35 19.33 7.84
CA HIS A 9 -1.80 18.53 6.69
C HIS A 9 -0.59 17.91 5.96
N ALA A 10 -0.74 16.73 5.34
CA ALA A 10 0.37 16.01 4.72
C ALA A 10 1.11 16.87 3.67
N PHE A 11 0.38 17.54 2.76
CA PHE A 11 0.98 18.50 1.81
C PHE A 11 1.80 19.62 2.48
N VAL A 12 1.42 20.11 3.67
CA VAL A 12 2.19 21.14 4.40
C VAL A 12 3.51 20.57 4.90
N ILE A 13 3.51 19.32 5.39
CA ILE A 13 4.74 18.62 5.81
C ILE A 13 5.68 18.44 4.61
N ILE A 14 5.15 18.02 3.47
CA ILE A 14 5.92 17.80 2.24
C ILE A 14 6.52 19.11 1.72
N ILE A 15 5.72 20.18 1.63
CA ILE A 15 6.20 21.50 1.18
C ILE A 15 7.28 22.04 2.14
N ALA A 16 7.11 21.85 3.45
CA ALA A 16 8.13 22.22 4.43
C ALA A 16 9.44 21.43 4.25
N ILE A 17 9.36 20.13 3.91
CA ILE A 17 10.55 19.32 3.57
C ILE A 17 11.20 19.82 2.28
N LEU A 18 10.43 20.13 1.22
CA LEU A 18 10.97 20.66 -0.03
C LEU A 18 11.67 22.01 0.16
N VAL A 19 11.11 22.91 0.97
CA VAL A 19 11.76 24.18 1.34
C VAL A 19 13.03 23.92 2.16
N LEU A 20 13.00 23.00 3.12
CA LEU A 20 14.20 22.64 3.90
C LEU A 20 15.32 22.07 3.03
N VAL A 21 14.99 21.14 2.12
CA VAL A 21 15.97 20.53 1.20
C VAL A 21 16.50 21.56 0.20
N SER A 22 15.66 22.44 -0.34
CA SER A 22 16.09 23.60 -1.14
C SER A 22 17.10 24.46 -0.38
N LEU A 23 16.81 24.84 0.88
CA LEU A 23 17.77 25.58 1.73
C LEU A 23 19.07 24.81 1.96
N MET A 24 19.01 23.47 2.10
CA MET A 24 20.21 22.64 2.25
C MET A 24 21.09 22.64 0.99
N THR A 25 20.54 22.84 -0.22
CA THR A 25 21.35 22.95 -1.46
C THR A 25 22.27 24.18 -1.51
N TYR A 26 22.05 25.18 -0.65
CA TYR A 26 22.95 26.34 -0.51
C TYR A 26 24.14 26.07 0.42
N VAL A 27 24.09 24.99 1.21
CA VAL A 27 25.08 24.68 2.27
C VAL A 27 25.83 23.38 1.99
N ILE A 28 25.18 22.41 1.33
CA ILE A 28 25.73 21.10 1.02
C ILE A 28 26.10 21.09 -0.47
N PRO A 29 27.40 21.01 -0.83
CA PRO A 29 27.82 20.92 -2.23
C PRO A 29 27.37 19.59 -2.84
N GLY A 30 26.97 19.63 -4.10
CA GLY A 30 26.71 18.42 -4.88
C GLY A 30 28.02 17.66 -5.17
N GLY A 31 27.93 16.34 -5.25
CA GLY A 31 29.04 15.50 -5.73
C GLY A 31 28.50 14.26 -6.42
N GLU A 32 29.29 13.76 -7.36
CA GLU A 32 28.95 12.58 -8.15
C GLU A 32 30.12 11.59 -8.20
N TYR A 33 29.83 10.41 -8.74
CA TYR A 33 30.80 9.37 -9.03
C TYR A 33 30.66 9.03 -10.51
N ASP A 34 31.78 8.85 -11.18
CA ASP A 34 31.83 8.39 -12.56
C ASP A 34 31.21 7.00 -12.70
N ARG A 35 30.71 6.75 -13.91
CA ARG A 35 30.08 5.48 -14.28
C ARG A 35 30.74 4.90 -15.52
N TYR A 36 31.16 3.64 -15.41
CA TYR A 36 31.71 2.87 -16.51
C TYR A 36 30.83 1.65 -16.81
N LYS A 37 31.06 0.98 -17.94
CA LYS A 37 30.45 -0.33 -18.20
C LYS A 37 31.42 -1.42 -17.75
N ASN A 38 30.94 -2.36 -16.95
CA ASN A 38 31.68 -3.58 -16.66
C ASN A 38 31.69 -4.52 -17.89
N ASP A 39 32.42 -5.63 -17.80
CA ASP A 39 32.56 -6.62 -18.88
C ASP A 39 31.22 -7.29 -19.27
N GLU A 40 30.24 -7.27 -18.37
CA GLU A 40 28.86 -7.73 -18.62
C GLU A 40 27.98 -6.65 -19.32
N GLY A 41 28.54 -5.49 -19.65
CA GLY A 41 27.85 -4.38 -20.31
C GLY A 41 26.96 -3.53 -19.38
N THR A 42 26.95 -3.82 -18.08
CA THR A 42 26.16 -3.12 -17.05
C THR A 42 26.87 -1.84 -16.62
N THR A 43 26.12 -0.74 -16.55
CA THR A 43 26.65 0.55 -16.05
C THR A 43 26.81 0.50 -14.52
N VAL A 44 28.05 0.48 -14.07
CA VAL A 44 28.46 0.46 -12.65
C VAL A 44 29.11 1.78 -12.26
N VAL A 45 29.14 2.06 -10.95
CA VAL A 45 29.75 3.27 -10.38
C VAL A 45 31.19 2.95 -9.98
N ASP A 46 32.16 3.79 -10.34
CA ASP A 46 33.54 3.68 -9.83
C ASP A 46 33.61 4.24 -8.39
N PRO A 47 33.89 3.43 -7.35
CA PRO A 47 33.89 3.89 -5.97
C PRO A 47 35.00 4.89 -5.61
N GLN A 48 36.05 5.04 -6.44
CA GLN A 48 37.15 5.97 -6.17
C GLN A 48 37.04 7.30 -6.93
N SER A 49 36.07 7.41 -7.86
CA SER A 49 35.87 8.56 -8.74
C SER A 49 35.13 9.77 -8.12
N PHE A 50 34.89 9.78 -6.80
CA PHE A 50 34.09 10.82 -6.17
C PHE A 50 34.68 12.21 -6.37
N HIS A 51 33.87 13.11 -6.94
CA HIS A 51 34.23 14.52 -7.09
C HIS A 51 33.03 15.44 -6.85
N TYR A 52 33.32 16.67 -6.42
CA TYR A 52 32.31 17.72 -6.27
C TYR A 52 31.98 18.34 -7.62
N VAL A 53 30.70 18.59 -7.86
CA VAL A 53 30.19 19.23 -9.08
C VAL A 53 29.90 20.72 -8.84
N GLU A 54 29.69 21.46 -9.93
CA GLU A 54 29.29 22.87 -9.84
C GLU A 54 27.97 23.02 -9.05
N SER A 55 27.97 23.92 -8.06
CA SER A 55 26.85 24.09 -7.15
C SER A 55 25.66 24.74 -7.87
N SER A 56 24.58 23.98 -8.04
CA SER A 56 23.30 24.44 -8.58
C SER A 56 22.23 24.50 -7.47
N PRO A 57 22.18 25.58 -6.67
CA PRO A 57 21.25 25.68 -5.55
C PRO A 57 19.81 25.91 -6.05
N VAL A 58 18.86 25.15 -5.50
CA VAL A 58 17.46 25.18 -5.92
C VAL A 58 16.75 26.40 -5.33
N GLY A 59 16.31 27.30 -6.20
CA GLY A 59 15.62 28.52 -5.80
C GLY A 59 14.20 28.25 -5.27
N PRO A 60 13.68 29.04 -4.30
CA PRO A 60 12.31 28.88 -3.79
C PRO A 60 11.22 28.95 -4.89
N TRP A 61 11.48 29.72 -5.94
CA TRP A 61 10.59 29.87 -7.11
C TRP A 61 10.54 28.63 -8.02
N GLU A 62 11.54 27.75 -7.93
CA GLU A 62 11.60 26.51 -8.72
C GLU A 62 10.88 25.35 -8.02
N ILE A 63 10.66 25.42 -6.70
CA ILE A 63 9.98 24.38 -5.92
C ILE A 63 8.61 23.99 -6.55
N PRO A 64 7.74 24.92 -6.98
CA PRO A 64 6.51 24.57 -7.71
C PRO A 64 6.78 23.79 -9.01
N THR A 65 7.81 24.14 -9.77
CA THR A 65 8.21 23.44 -10.99
C THR A 65 8.68 22.02 -10.68
N TYR A 66 9.48 21.82 -9.62
CA TYR A 66 9.89 20.49 -9.16
C TYR A 66 8.70 19.64 -8.69
N ILE A 67 7.70 20.23 -8.02
CA ILE A 67 6.47 19.53 -7.64
C ILE A 67 5.72 19.03 -8.89
N VAL A 68 5.52 19.89 -9.89
CA VAL A 68 4.86 19.49 -11.15
C VAL A 68 5.67 18.42 -11.89
N LYS A 69 6.99 18.57 -11.96
CA LYS A 69 7.90 17.60 -12.61
C LYS A 69 7.87 16.24 -11.91
N ALA A 70 7.80 16.20 -10.59
CA ALA A 70 7.64 14.98 -9.80
C ALA A 70 6.28 14.30 -10.03
N LEU A 71 5.19 15.08 -10.13
CA LEU A 71 3.86 14.54 -10.48
C LEU A 71 3.83 13.94 -11.89
N ILE A 72 4.49 14.57 -12.87
CA ILE A 72 4.64 14.03 -14.23
C ILE A 72 5.49 12.74 -14.21
N GLN A 73 6.60 12.70 -13.47
CA GLN A 73 7.42 11.49 -13.32
C GLN A 73 6.65 10.31 -12.70
N GLN A 74 5.67 10.59 -11.83
CA GLN A 74 4.85 9.58 -11.16
C GLN A 74 3.48 9.33 -11.83
N VAL A 75 3.26 9.85 -13.05
CA VAL A 75 1.95 9.82 -13.72
C VAL A 75 1.38 8.39 -13.86
N ASP A 76 2.22 7.40 -14.13
CA ASP A 76 1.82 5.99 -14.23
C ASP A 76 1.17 5.47 -12.95
N ILE A 77 1.69 5.86 -11.78
CA ILE A 77 1.17 5.45 -10.47
C ILE A 77 -0.12 6.21 -10.17
N ILE A 78 -0.13 7.52 -10.43
CA ILE A 78 -1.30 8.40 -10.20
C ILE A 78 -2.49 7.91 -11.03
N VAL A 79 -2.30 7.71 -12.34
CA VAL A 79 -3.35 7.23 -13.25
C VAL A 79 -3.80 5.82 -12.88
N ALA A 80 -2.87 4.91 -12.59
CA ALA A 80 -3.22 3.54 -12.20
C ALA A 80 -4.10 3.49 -10.94
N LEU A 81 -3.83 4.33 -9.93
CA LEU A 81 -4.68 4.38 -8.72
C LEU A 81 -6.07 4.96 -8.99
N LEU A 82 -6.17 6.01 -9.82
CA LEU A 82 -7.47 6.55 -10.24
C LEU A 82 -8.28 5.46 -10.98
N VAL A 83 -7.64 4.73 -11.90
CA VAL A 83 -8.25 3.63 -12.66
C VAL A 83 -8.70 2.47 -11.77
N ILE A 84 -7.84 2.02 -10.83
CA ILE A 84 -8.18 0.95 -9.89
C ILE A 84 -9.37 1.35 -9.02
N SER A 85 -9.36 2.57 -8.47
CA SER A 85 -10.45 3.08 -7.64
C SER A 85 -11.75 3.26 -8.43
N GLY A 86 -11.67 3.76 -9.67
CA GLY A 86 -12.80 3.85 -10.59
C GLY A 86 -13.43 2.48 -10.84
N GLY A 87 -12.63 1.47 -11.19
CA GLY A 87 -13.15 0.14 -11.45
C GLY A 87 -13.71 -0.57 -10.22
N ILE A 88 -13.10 -0.38 -9.05
CA ILE A 88 -13.63 -0.89 -7.77
C ILE A 88 -14.97 -0.22 -7.43
N GLU A 89 -15.12 1.09 -7.63
CA GLU A 89 -16.36 1.80 -7.33
C GLU A 89 -17.54 1.28 -8.18
N VAL A 90 -17.34 0.98 -9.47
CA VAL A 90 -18.42 0.38 -10.29
C VAL A 90 -18.92 -0.93 -9.66
N VAL A 91 -18.01 -1.76 -9.14
CA VAL A 91 -18.36 -3.00 -8.43
C VAL A 91 -19.03 -2.70 -7.08
N ILE A 92 -18.54 -1.71 -6.31
CA ILE A 92 -19.18 -1.29 -5.03
C ILE A 92 -20.62 -0.85 -5.25
N GLN A 93 -20.90 -0.05 -6.30
CA GLN A 93 -22.25 0.42 -6.59
C GLN A 93 -23.25 -0.71 -6.87
N THR A 94 -22.80 -1.89 -7.33
CA THR A 94 -23.66 -3.08 -7.48
C THR A 94 -24.17 -3.66 -6.15
N ASN A 95 -23.74 -3.14 -5.00
CA ASN A 95 -24.01 -3.67 -3.65
C ASN A 95 -23.58 -5.13 -3.41
N VAL A 96 -22.91 -5.77 -4.38
CA VAL A 96 -22.38 -7.15 -4.27
C VAL A 96 -21.58 -7.35 -3.00
N PHE A 97 -20.72 -6.39 -2.64
CA PHE A 97 -19.94 -6.47 -1.42
C PHE A 97 -20.78 -6.34 -0.17
N HIS A 98 -21.78 -5.47 -0.11
CA HIS A 98 -22.69 -5.40 1.04
C HIS A 98 -23.43 -6.74 1.25
N ALA A 99 -23.96 -7.32 0.16
CA ALA A 99 -24.71 -8.56 0.20
C ALA A 99 -23.85 -9.78 0.63
N PHE A 100 -22.62 -9.90 0.11
CA PHE A 100 -21.70 -10.98 0.52
C PHE A 100 -21.01 -10.72 1.87
N CYS A 101 -20.69 -9.47 2.20
CA CYS A 101 -20.06 -9.14 3.48
C CYS A 101 -21.00 -9.36 4.67
N GLY A 102 -22.32 -9.16 4.50
CA GLY A 102 -23.30 -9.56 5.51
C GLY A 102 -23.22 -11.05 5.87
N LYS A 103 -23.13 -11.93 4.86
CA LYS A 103 -22.90 -13.38 5.10
C LYS A 103 -21.51 -13.67 5.67
N LEU A 104 -20.47 -12.98 5.22
CA LEU A 104 -19.11 -13.15 5.76
C LEU A 104 -19.06 -12.75 7.24
N ALA A 105 -19.74 -11.68 7.63
CA ALA A 105 -19.84 -11.23 9.01
C ALA A 105 -20.57 -12.23 9.91
N GLN A 106 -21.67 -12.82 9.42
CA GLN A 106 -22.36 -13.91 10.10
C GLN A 106 -21.46 -15.17 10.23
N ALA A 107 -20.81 -15.60 9.14
CA ALA A 107 -19.94 -16.77 9.13
C ALA A 107 -18.67 -16.59 10.01
N CYS A 108 -18.16 -15.36 10.12
CA CYS A 108 -17.04 -15.01 10.99
C CYS A 108 -17.47 -14.64 12.42
N SER A 109 -18.76 -14.71 12.76
CA SER A 109 -19.26 -14.34 14.09
C SER A 109 -18.61 -15.21 15.18
N GLY A 110 -18.03 -14.55 16.18
CA GLY A 110 -17.23 -15.19 17.25
C GLY A 110 -15.81 -15.59 16.85
N LYS A 111 -15.47 -15.56 15.54
CA LYS A 111 -14.17 -15.95 14.99
C LYS A 111 -13.43 -14.79 14.31
N GLN A 112 -13.90 -13.54 14.44
CA GLN A 112 -13.35 -12.36 13.75
C GLN A 112 -11.85 -12.12 14.04
N LYS A 113 -11.32 -12.64 15.16
CA LYS A 113 -9.89 -12.57 15.51
C LYS A 113 -9.00 -13.37 14.56
N PHE A 114 -9.50 -14.45 13.97
CA PHE A 114 -8.75 -15.29 13.02
C PHE A 114 -8.75 -14.72 11.60
N PHE A 115 -9.72 -13.88 11.26
CA PHE A 115 -9.79 -13.21 9.97
C PHE A 115 -8.55 -12.34 9.68
N ILE A 116 -8.08 -11.60 10.70
CA ILE A 116 -6.94 -10.68 10.58
C ILE A 116 -5.65 -11.44 10.22
N PRO A 117 -5.20 -12.48 10.97
CA PRO A 117 -4.05 -13.30 10.57
C PRO A 117 -4.17 -13.93 9.19
N VAL A 118 -5.35 -14.44 8.80
CA VAL A 118 -5.54 -15.12 7.51
C VAL A 118 -5.37 -14.17 6.32
N LEU A 119 -6.00 -12.99 6.36
CA LEU A 119 -5.80 -12.01 5.29
C LEU A 119 -4.39 -11.38 5.34
N LEU A 120 -3.84 -11.14 6.53
CA LEU A 120 -2.47 -10.61 6.66
C LEU A 120 -1.44 -11.59 6.07
N LEU A 121 -1.62 -12.90 6.30
CA LEU A 121 -0.81 -13.97 5.70
C LEU A 121 -0.93 -13.97 4.16
N LEU A 122 -2.15 -13.90 3.61
CA LEU A 122 -2.40 -13.82 2.17
C LEU A 122 -1.66 -12.65 1.53
N PHE A 123 -1.80 -11.45 2.11
CA PHE A 123 -1.14 -10.24 1.62
C PHE A 123 0.38 -10.30 1.81
N SER A 124 0.87 -10.92 2.89
CA SER A 124 2.30 -11.13 3.12
C SER A 124 2.93 -12.08 2.11
N PHE A 125 2.27 -13.17 1.73
CA PHE A 125 2.73 -14.05 0.66
C PHE A 125 2.82 -13.34 -0.70
N ILE A 126 1.83 -12.50 -1.04
CA ILE A 126 1.88 -11.66 -2.25
C ILE A 126 3.08 -10.71 -2.20
N GLY A 127 3.34 -10.10 -1.04
CA GLY A 127 4.47 -9.19 -0.82
C GLY A 127 5.87 -9.81 -0.99
N ILE A 128 6.02 -11.13 -0.87
CA ILE A 128 7.32 -11.81 -1.06
C ILE A 128 7.91 -11.51 -2.45
N THR A 129 7.05 -11.42 -3.46
CA THR A 129 7.46 -11.24 -4.87
C THR A 129 7.08 -9.86 -5.43
N GLN A 130 6.27 -9.07 -4.71
CA GLN A 130 5.71 -7.82 -5.21
C GLN A 130 5.95 -6.64 -4.26
N ALA A 131 6.29 -5.49 -4.83
CA ALA A 131 6.47 -4.26 -4.09
C ALA A 131 5.15 -3.70 -3.54
N SER A 132 5.20 -3.11 -2.33
CA SER A 132 4.06 -2.57 -1.60
C SER A 132 3.32 -1.45 -2.34
N ASN A 133 4.02 -0.68 -3.17
CA ASN A 133 3.43 0.38 -4.00
C ASN A 133 2.41 -0.16 -5.03
N LYS A 134 2.55 -1.41 -5.52
CA LYS A 134 1.61 -2.01 -6.48
C LYS A 134 0.21 -2.26 -5.91
N PHE A 135 0.04 -2.24 -4.60
CA PHE A 135 -1.20 -2.68 -3.95
C PHE A 135 -1.91 -1.60 -3.13
N VAL A 136 -1.46 -0.36 -3.22
CA VAL A 136 -2.12 0.79 -2.58
C VAL A 136 -3.61 0.89 -2.98
N GLY A 137 -3.94 0.57 -4.23
CA GLY A 137 -5.32 0.56 -4.73
C GLY A 137 -6.25 -0.48 -4.08
N PHE A 138 -5.73 -1.44 -3.30
CA PHE A 138 -6.52 -2.46 -2.59
C PHE A 138 -6.94 -2.03 -1.18
N ALA A 139 -6.42 -0.91 -0.69
CA ALA A 139 -6.79 -0.38 0.62
C ALA A 139 -8.32 -0.22 0.81
N PRO A 140 -9.12 0.27 -0.16
CA PRO A 140 -10.58 0.34 -0.03
C PRO A 140 -11.25 -1.02 0.21
N ILE A 141 -10.75 -2.09 -0.44
CA ILE A 141 -11.30 -3.45 -0.27
C ILE A 141 -11.00 -3.96 1.15
N GLY A 142 -9.77 -3.71 1.64
CA GLY A 142 -9.41 -4.02 3.03
C GLY A 142 -10.28 -3.27 4.04
N VAL A 143 -10.49 -1.97 3.83
CA VAL A 143 -11.36 -1.10 4.65
C VAL A 143 -12.78 -1.65 4.71
N MET A 144 -13.38 -1.94 3.56
CA MET A 144 -14.72 -2.49 3.43
C MET A 144 -14.89 -3.80 4.21
N LEU A 145 -13.95 -4.74 4.04
CA LEU A 145 -13.96 -6.02 4.73
C LEU A 145 -13.77 -5.89 6.25
N ALA A 146 -12.92 -4.95 6.70
CA ALA A 146 -12.71 -4.71 8.12
C ALA A 146 -13.95 -4.09 8.79
N ILE A 147 -14.57 -3.07 8.18
CA ILE A 147 -15.79 -2.46 8.70
C ILE A 147 -16.94 -3.48 8.73
N SER A 148 -17.00 -4.38 7.74
CA SER A 148 -17.98 -5.49 7.69
C SER A 148 -17.93 -6.42 8.90
N LEU A 149 -16.77 -6.52 9.56
CA LEU A 149 -16.56 -7.36 10.75
C LEU A 149 -16.65 -6.59 12.07
N GLY A 150 -17.07 -5.31 12.02
CA GLY A 150 -17.15 -4.43 13.18
C GLY A 150 -15.81 -3.83 13.61
N TYR A 151 -14.82 -3.79 12.71
CA TYR A 151 -13.56 -3.07 12.91
C TYR A 151 -13.60 -1.68 12.24
N ASP A 152 -12.51 -0.92 12.30
CA ASP A 152 -12.39 0.37 11.60
C ASP A 152 -11.59 0.27 10.29
N ALA A 153 -11.58 1.38 9.55
CA ALA A 153 -10.78 1.51 8.33
C ALA A 153 -9.27 1.30 8.57
N VAL A 154 -8.74 1.63 9.76
CA VAL A 154 -7.32 1.45 10.08
C VAL A 154 -6.94 -0.03 10.07
N VAL A 155 -7.79 -0.91 10.61
CA VAL A 155 -7.59 -2.38 10.53
C VAL A 155 -7.58 -2.85 9.07
N GLY A 156 -8.46 -2.35 8.21
CA GLY A 156 -8.52 -2.73 6.80
C GLY A 156 -7.28 -2.33 6.00
N ILE A 157 -6.78 -1.10 6.21
CA ILE A 157 -5.53 -0.63 5.61
C ILE A 157 -4.32 -1.38 6.20
N ALA A 158 -4.34 -1.71 7.49
CA ALA A 158 -3.31 -2.51 8.13
C ALA A 158 -3.18 -3.90 7.49
N ILE A 159 -4.29 -4.64 7.37
CA ILE A 159 -4.30 -5.99 6.77
C ILE A 159 -3.71 -6.00 5.35
N THR A 160 -4.07 -5.01 4.54
CA THR A 160 -3.65 -4.91 3.13
C THR A 160 -2.22 -4.40 2.99
N LEU A 161 -1.94 -3.19 3.46
CA LEU A 161 -0.65 -2.53 3.23
C LEU A 161 0.47 -3.06 4.13
N ILE A 162 0.19 -3.35 5.40
CA ILE A 162 1.20 -3.90 6.32
C ILE A 162 1.46 -5.37 5.97
N GLY A 163 0.43 -6.13 5.59
CA GLY A 163 0.58 -7.48 5.05
C GLY A 163 1.64 -7.53 3.95
N ILE A 164 1.45 -6.78 2.88
CA ILE A 164 2.40 -6.75 1.74
C ILE A 164 3.76 -6.18 2.16
N ALA A 165 3.78 -5.16 3.02
CA ALA A 165 5.03 -4.60 3.53
C ALA A 165 5.87 -5.63 4.31
N ILE A 166 5.26 -6.56 5.05
CA ILE A 166 5.99 -7.67 5.73
C ILE A 166 6.67 -8.55 4.69
N GLY A 167 5.92 -9.03 3.70
CA GLY A 167 6.44 -9.88 2.62
C GLY A 167 7.59 -9.22 1.86
N PHE A 168 7.42 -7.96 1.49
CA PHE A 168 8.42 -7.20 0.74
C PHE A 168 9.66 -6.89 1.58
N SER A 169 9.48 -6.47 2.84
CA SER A 169 10.60 -6.11 3.73
C SER A 169 11.45 -7.31 4.14
N ALA A 170 10.87 -8.52 4.16
CA ALA A 170 11.62 -9.75 4.41
C ALA A 170 12.55 -10.13 3.23
N GLY A 171 12.28 -9.65 2.00
CA GLY A 171 13.13 -9.86 0.83
C GLY A 171 13.35 -11.33 0.43
N THR A 172 12.49 -12.26 0.87
CA THR A 172 12.78 -13.70 0.82
C THR A 172 13.05 -14.19 -0.60
N PHE A 173 12.15 -13.86 -1.54
CA PHE A 173 12.26 -14.18 -2.97
C PHE A 173 11.91 -12.95 -3.84
N GLY A 174 12.31 -11.76 -3.37
CA GLY A 174 12.04 -10.50 -4.05
C GLY A 174 13.07 -10.22 -5.16
N PRO A 175 12.66 -9.75 -6.36
CA PRO A 175 13.59 -9.50 -7.46
C PRO A 175 14.62 -8.41 -7.14
N THR A 176 14.25 -7.41 -6.33
CA THR A 176 15.17 -6.39 -5.80
C THR A 176 16.30 -6.99 -4.97
N THR A 177 16.03 -8.09 -4.27
CA THR A 177 17.01 -8.78 -3.43
C THR A 177 17.96 -9.61 -4.29
N ALA A 178 17.46 -10.28 -5.34
CA ALA A 178 18.31 -10.95 -6.32
C ALA A 178 19.26 -9.96 -7.01
N VAL A 179 18.75 -8.82 -7.49
CA VAL A 179 19.58 -7.77 -8.14
C VAL A 179 20.64 -7.24 -7.18
N ALA A 180 20.29 -6.94 -5.92
CA ALA A 180 21.26 -6.48 -4.92
C ALA A 180 22.33 -7.54 -4.61
N GLN A 181 21.97 -8.83 -4.61
CA GLN A 181 22.92 -9.92 -4.41
C GLN A 181 23.85 -10.12 -5.61
N THR A 182 23.35 -10.00 -6.85
CA THR A 182 24.19 -10.01 -8.06
C THR A 182 25.19 -8.85 -8.06
N ILE A 183 24.78 -7.64 -7.66
CA ILE A 183 25.69 -6.48 -7.53
C ILE A 183 26.75 -6.71 -6.43
N ALA A 184 26.42 -7.48 -5.39
CA ALA A 184 27.34 -7.84 -4.31
C ALA A 184 28.11 -9.16 -4.58
N GLU A 185 28.07 -9.69 -5.81
CA GLU A 185 28.71 -10.96 -6.22
C GLU A 185 28.26 -12.20 -5.40
N LEU A 186 27.10 -12.12 -4.76
CA LEU A 186 26.51 -13.21 -3.97
C LEU A 186 25.52 -14.04 -4.80
N PRO A 187 25.40 -15.36 -4.55
CA PRO A 187 24.38 -16.19 -5.17
C PRO A 187 22.97 -15.63 -4.92
N ALA A 188 22.13 -15.57 -5.96
CA ALA A 188 20.77 -15.07 -5.84
C ALA A 188 19.96 -15.86 -4.79
N TYR A 189 19.30 -15.13 -3.89
CA TYR A 189 18.57 -15.69 -2.74
C TYR A 189 19.42 -16.46 -1.72
N SER A 190 20.76 -16.30 -1.73
CA SER A 190 21.60 -16.66 -0.58
C SER A 190 21.07 -16.00 0.70
N GLY A 191 21.24 -16.67 1.83
CA GLY A 191 20.69 -16.22 3.11
C GLY A 191 19.16 -16.35 3.28
N ALA A 192 18.42 -16.94 2.33
CA ALA A 192 16.95 -17.00 2.37
C ALA A 192 16.33 -17.59 3.66
N SER A 193 16.99 -18.51 4.37
CA SER A 193 16.42 -19.11 5.59
C SER A 193 16.14 -18.09 6.69
N MET A 194 17.10 -17.20 6.99
CA MET A 194 16.88 -16.09 7.93
C MET A 194 15.86 -15.07 7.43
N ARG A 195 15.69 -14.91 6.10
CA ARG A 195 14.61 -14.09 5.53
C ARG A 195 13.23 -14.72 5.74
N VAL A 196 13.11 -16.05 5.70
CA VAL A 196 11.87 -16.76 6.09
C VAL A 196 11.59 -16.58 7.58
N VAL A 197 12.61 -16.71 8.44
CA VAL A 197 12.47 -16.46 9.89
C VAL A 197 12.00 -15.03 10.16
N ALA A 198 12.65 -14.03 9.53
CA ALA A 198 12.25 -12.62 9.64
C ALA A 198 10.82 -12.39 9.17
N HIS A 199 10.41 -12.98 8.03
CA HIS A 199 9.03 -12.92 7.54
C HIS A 199 8.04 -13.45 8.59
N VAL A 200 8.28 -14.65 9.13
CA VAL A 200 7.38 -15.28 10.11
C VAL A 200 7.28 -14.45 11.40
N VAL A 201 8.41 -13.97 11.92
CA VAL A 201 8.44 -13.13 13.14
C VAL A 201 7.68 -11.81 12.92
N LEU A 202 7.97 -11.09 11.83
CA LEU A 202 7.28 -9.83 11.48
C LEU A 202 5.78 -10.06 11.27
N LEU A 203 5.39 -11.17 10.64
CA LEU A 203 3.99 -11.53 10.43
C LEU A 203 3.27 -11.80 11.76
N VAL A 204 3.82 -12.65 12.62
CA VAL A 204 3.20 -13.02 13.91
C VAL A 204 3.05 -11.79 14.81
N VAL A 205 4.11 -10.97 14.93
CA VAL A 205 4.08 -9.76 15.76
C VAL A 205 3.08 -8.74 15.23
N SER A 206 3.03 -8.54 13.90
CA SER A 206 2.07 -7.63 13.27
C SER A 206 0.63 -8.14 13.42
N ALA A 207 0.40 -9.45 13.27
CA ALA A 207 -0.92 -10.05 13.49
C ALA A 207 -1.40 -9.84 14.93
N ILE A 208 -0.55 -10.08 15.94
CA ILE A 208 -0.86 -9.83 17.35
C ILE A 208 -1.17 -8.35 17.59
N TYR A 209 -0.38 -7.44 17.03
CA TYR A 209 -0.60 -5.99 17.17
C TYR A 209 -1.92 -5.53 16.55
N ILE A 210 -2.21 -5.95 15.31
CA ILE A 210 -3.42 -5.56 14.58
C ILE A 210 -4.65 -6.18 15.24
N VAL A 211 -4.64 -7.46 15.62
CA VAL A 211 -5.73 -8.10 16.39
C VAL A 211 -5.96 -7.38 17.72
N GLY A 212 -4.89 -7.03 18.43
CA GLY A 212 -4.95 -6.31 19.71
C GLY A 212 -5.48 -4.88 19.60
N TYR A 213 -5.31 -4.22 18.45
CA TYR A 213 -5.95 -2.93 18.13
C TYR A 213 -7.41 -3.12 17.72
N ALA A 214 -7.67 -4.04 16.79
CA ALA A 214 -8.99 -4.32 16.24
C ALA A 214 -10.01 -4.71 17.32
N GLU A 215 -9.62 -5.56 18.27
CA GLU A 215 -10.47 -5.94 19.41
C GLU A 215 -10.73 -4.81 20.41
N LYS A 216 -9.85 -3.80 20.49
CA LYS A 216 -10.10 -2.60 21.31
C LYS A 216 -11.14 -1.71 20.66
N VAL A 217 -11.02 -1.49 19.34
CA VAL A 217 -11.96 -0.71 18.54
C VAL A 217 -13.34 -1.37 18.47
N ARG A 218 -13.39 -2.70 18.24
CA ARG A 218 -14.65 -3.45 18.17
C ARG A 218 -15.46 -3.41 19.48
N LYS A 219 -14.76 -3.39 20.63
CA LYS A 219 -15.39 -3.28 21.95
C LYS A 219 -15.77 -1.85 22.33
N ASP A 220 -15.05 -0.86 21.80
CA ASP A 220 -15.21 0.55 22.11
C ASP A 220 -14.74 1.39 20.91
N PRO A 221 -15.67 1.83 20.04
CA PRO A 221 -15.33 2.63 18.86
C PRO A 221 -14.58 3.93 19.17
N THR A 222 -14.71 4.47 20.39
CA THR A 222 -14.01 5.71 20.79
C THR A 222 -12.49 5.54 20.86
N LYS A 223 -12.01 4.29 20.94
CA LYS A 223 -10.58 3.94 20.93
C LYS A 223 -9.95 3.90 19.53
N SER A 224 -10.75 4.07 18.47
CA SER A 224 -10.23 4.18 17.11
C SER A 224 -9.41 5.46 16.91
N VAL A 225 -8.26 5.36 16.24
CA VAL A 225 -7.43 6.53 15.87
C VAL A 225 -8.14 7.45 14.87
N VAL A 226 -9.15 6.92 14.16
CA VAL A 226 -10.01 7.66 13.22
C VAL A 226 -11.38 8.02 13.80
N TYR A 227 -11.60 7.81 15.11
CA TYR A 227 -12.87 8.16 15.76
C TYR A 227 -13.22 9.64 15.56
N GLY A 228 -14.48 9.91 15.19
CA GLY A 228 -15.00 11.25 14.94
C GLY A 228 -14.54 11.92 13.65
N ASP A 229 -13.83 11.22 12.74
CA ASP A 229 -13.51 11.78 11.42
C ASP A 229 -14.66 11.60 10.42
N SER A 230 -15.03 12.69 9.74
CA SER A 230 -16.00 12.68 8.63
C SER A 230 -15.36 12.27 7.30
N ASN A 231 -14.05 12.43 7.15
CA ASN A 231 -13.34 12.26 5.87
C ASN A 231 -12.83 10.83 5.64
N VAL A 232 -12.87 9.99 6.67
CA VAL A 232 -12.49 8.58 6.55
C VAL A 232 -13.63 7.82 5.88
N MET A 233 -13.26 6.95 4.92
CA MET A 233 -14.18 6.10 4.17
C MET A 233 -15.11 5.33 5.13
N LYS A 234 -16.39 5.72 5.15
CA LYS A 234 -17.45 5.03 5.88
C LYS A 234 -18.15 4.08 4.92
N PHE A 235 -18.26 2.82 5.32
CA PHE A 235 -19.25 1.91 4.77
C PHE A 235 -20.40 1.82 5.77
N ASP A 236 -21.61 2.19 5.34
CA ASP A 236 -22.81 1.93 6.12
C ASP A 236 -23.21 0.46 5.92
N ILE A 237 -23.06 -0.32 6.99
CA ILE A 237 -23.30 -1.78 7.01
C ILE A 237 -24.48 -2.14 7.91
N VAL A 238 -24.93 -1.19 8.73
CA VAL A 238 -25.80 -1.46 9.90
C VAL A 238 -27.30 -1.34 9.58
N SER A 239 -27.71 -0.72 8.47
CA SER A 239 -29.13 -0.43 8.17
C SER A 239 -29.82 -1.39 7.21
N ASN A 240 -29.12 -1.98 6.23
CA ASN A 240 -29.70 -2.92 5.27
C ASN A 240 -28.82 -4.17 5.12
N THR A 241 -29.32 -5.32 5.57
CA THR A 241 -28.85 -6.63 5.10
C THR A 241 -29.35 -6.83 3.67
N PHE A 242 -28.56 -6.37 2.69
CA PHE A 242 -28.86 -6.59 1.28
C PHE A 242 -28.97 -8.10 1.00
N GLU A 243 -30.11 -8.54 0.49
CA GLU A 243 -30.28 -9.93 0.07
C GLU A 243 -29.36 -10.26 -1.11
N ILE A 244 -28.87 -11.51 -1.17
CA ILE A 244 -28.02 -11.93 -2.28
C ILE A 244 -28.89 -12.23 -3.50
N GLU A 245 -29.15 -11.20 -4.30
CA GLU A 245 -29.70 -11.34 -5.65
C GLU A 245 -28.88 -12.30 -6.53
N LYS A 246 -29.55 -12.95 -7.49
CA LYS A 246 -28.88 -13.82 -8.48
C LYS A 246 -27.82 -13.07 -9.31
N ARG A 247 -27.96 -11.74 -9.48
CA ARG A 247 -27.00 -10.88 -10.20
C ARG A 247 -25.68 -10.67 -9.45
N HIS A 248 -25.69 -10.78 -8.11
CA HIS A 248 -24.47 -10.62 -7.31
C HIS A 248 -23.45 -11.75 -7.55
N TRP A 249 -23.89 -12.97 -7.86
CA TRP A 249 -23.01 -14.11 -8.12
C TRP A 249 -22.06 -13.93 -9.33
N PRO A 250 -22.54 -13.63 -10.55
CA PRO A 250 -21.66 -13.43 -11.69
C PRO A 250 -20.80 -12.16 -11.55
N VAL A 251 -21.27 -11.11 -10.86
CA VAL A 251 -20.43 -9.94 -10.52
C VAL A 251 -19.29 -10.33 -9.58
N MET A 252 -19.56 -11.10 -8.53
CA MET A 252 -18.52 -11.60 -7.62
C MET A 252 -17.55 -12.54 -8.35
N ALA A 253 -18.04 -13.39 -9.26
CA ALA A 253 -17.18 -14.24 -10.08
C ALA A 253 -16.26 -13.43 -11.00
N ALA A 254 -16.76 -12.37 -11.65
CA ALA A 254 -15.96 -11.45 -12.46
C ALA A 254 -14.90 -10.72 -11.61
N PHE A 255 -15.26 -10.28 -10.39
CA PHE A 255 -14.32 -9.68 -9.44
C PHE A 255 -13.19 -10.65 -9.06
N VAL A 256 -13.53 -11.87 -8.62
CA VAL A 256 -12.52 -12.89 -8.26
C VAL A 256 -11.65 -13.28 -9.46
N ALA A 257 -12.24 -13.42 -10.65
CA ALA A 257 -11.49 -13.67 -11.88
C ALA A 257 -10.51 -12.54 -12.20
N GLY A 258 -10.91 -11.28 -12.03
CA GLY A 258 -10.01 -10.12 -12.17
C GLY A 258 -8.82 -10.17 -11.20
N ILE A 259 -9.04 -10.50 -9.92
CA ILE A 259 -7.97 -10.69 -8.94
C ILE A 259 -7.02 -11.83 -9.35
N VAL A 260 -7.56 -12.97 -9.80
CA VAL A 260 -6.74 -14.12 -10.25
C VAL A 260 -5.91 -13.77 -11.48
N VAL A 261 -6.51 -13.14 -12.50
CA VAL A 261 -5.83 -12.68 -13.72
C VAL A 261 -4.72 -11.69 -13.38
N MET A 262 -4.98 -10.74 -12.48
CA MET A 262 -3.97 -9.80 -12.00
C MET A 262 -2.80 -10.52 -11.31
N ILE A 263 -3.07 -11.39 -10.33
CA ILE A 263 -2.03 -12.08 -9.55
C ILE A 263 -1.18 -12.93 -10.50
N PHE A 264 -1.81 -13.67 -11.41
CA PHE A 264 -1.14 -14.45 -12.44
C PHE A 264 -0.30 -13.57 -13.38
N GLY A 265 -0.85 -12.44 -13.82
CA GLY A 265 -0.14 -11.44 -14.64
C GLY A 265 1.10 -10.87 -13.97
N CYS A 266 0.99 -10.51 -12.68
CA CYS A 266 2.09 -10.01 -11.86
C CYS A 266 3.19 -11.05 -11.63
N ILE A 267 2.83 -12.33 -11.44
CA ILE A 267 3.78 -13.42 -11.18
C ILE A 267 4.44 -13.90 -12.48
N LYS A 268 3.67 -14.19 -13.54
CA LYS A 268 4.18 -14.83 -14.76
C LYS A 268 4.76 -13.85 -15.77
N TYR A 269 4.18 -12.66 -15.89
CA TYR A 269 4.55 -11.66 -16.90
C TYR A 269 5.14 -10.38 -16.29
N GLY A 270 5.38 -10.36 -14.98
CA GLY A 270 6.03 -9.25 -14.29
C GLY A 270 5.26 -7.92 -14.33
N TRP A 271 3.93 -7.95 -14.55
CA TRP A 271 3.13 -6.75 -14.83
C TRP A 271 3.40 -5.57 -13.88
N SER A 272 3.51 -4.38 -14.47
CA SER A 272 3.61 -3.11 -13.73
C SER A 272 2.26 -2.77 -13.09
N LEU A 273 2.27 -1.75 -12.21
CA LEU A 273 1.04 -1.19 -11.65
C LEU A 273 0.13 -0.61 -12.74
N SER A 274 0.69 0.03 -13.78
CA SER A 274 -0.07 0.55 -14.90
C SER A 274 -0.73 -0.57 -15.71
N THR A 275 -0.02 -1.65 -16.07
CA THR A 275 -0.62 -2.82 -16.75
C THR A 275 -1.69 -3.48 -15.88
N THR A 276 -1.43 -3.62 -14.58
CA THR A 276 -2.38 -4.18 -13.60
C THR A 276 -3.68 -3.36 -13.53
N SER A 277 -3.60 -2.03 -13.63
CA SER A 277 -4.80 -1.18 -13.59
C SER A 277 -5.77 -1.43 -14.75
N ILE A 278 -5.30 -1.91 -15.90
CA ILE A 278 -6.14 -2.22 -17.07
C ILE A 278 -7.17 -3.32 -16.73
N VAL A 279 -6.82 -4.25 -15.83
CA VAL A 279 -7.75 -5.28 -15.33
C VAL A 279 -8.97 -4.64 -14.65
N PHE A 280 -8.81 -3.49 -14.00
CA PHE A 280 -9.91 -2.78 -13.35
C PHE A 280 -10.83 -2.03 -14.33
N ILE A 281 -10.33 -1.65 -15.51
CA ILE A 281 -11.17 -1.13 -16.61
C ILE A 281 -12.06 -2.25 -17.16
N TRP A 282 -11.48 -3.41 -17.44
CA TRP A 282 -12.24 -4.58 -17.90
C TRP A 282 -13.22 -5.08 -16.85
N LEU A 283 -12.82 -5.11 -15.58
CA LEU A 283 -13.70 -5.44 -14.46
C LEU A 283 -14.88 -4.45 -14.36
N ALA A 284 -14.64 -3.14 -14.48
CA ALA A 284 -15.70 -2.13 -14.45
C ALA A 284 -16.74 -2.39 -15.55
N LEU A 285 -16.28 -2.61 -16.78
CA LEU A 285 -17.12 -2.88 -17.94
C LEU A 285 -17.90 -4.19 -17.76
N VAL A 286 -17.22 -5.29 -17.47
CA VAL A 286 -17.82 -6.62 -17.34
C VAL A 286 -18.79 -6.69 -16.16
N ALA A 287 -18.40 -6.22 -14.97
CA ALA A 287 -19.27 -6.22 -13.80
C ALA A 287 -20.48 -5.32 -13.97
N GLY A 288 -20.29 -4.12 -14.54
CA GLY A 288 -21.38 -3.19 -14.82
C GLY A 288 -22.41 -3.75 -15.81
N LEU A 289 -21.94 -4.32 -16.92
CA LEU A 289 -22.82 -4.96 -17.91
C LEU A 289 -23.55 -6.19 -17.35
N ILE A 290 -22.85 -7.05 -16.57
CA ILE A 290 -23.46 -8.22 -15.90
C ILE A 290 -24.58 -7.79 -14.94
N TYR A 291 -24.37 -6.70 -14.18
CA TYR A 291 -25.37 -6.22 -13.24
C TYR A 291 -26.56 -5.53 -13.93
N GLY A 292 -26.34 -5.02 -15.15
CA GLY A 292 -27.35 -4.36 -15.99
C GLY A 292 -27.26 -2.83 -16.01
N TYR A 293 -26.09 -2.26 -15.73
CA TYR A 293 -25.84 -0.82 -15.90
C TYR A 293 -25.71 -0.42 -17.37
N THR A 294 -26.19 0.78 -17.69
CA THR A 294 -25.93 1.40 -18.99
C THR A 294 -24.45 1.84 -19.08
N PRO A 295 -23.88 1.97 -20.29
CA PRO A 295 -22.51 2.48 -20.45
C PRO A 295 -22.28 3.83 -19.76
N SER A 296 -23.28 4.72 -19.76
CA SER A 296 -23.22 6.01 -19.07
C SER A 296 -23.10 5.85 -17.54
N GLN A 297 -23.86 4.93 -16.93
CA GLN A 297 -23.76 4.65 -15.49
C GLN A 297 -22.40 4.03 -15.11
N ILE A 298 -21.86 3.14 -15.95
CA ILE A 298 -20.52 2.58 -15.75
C ILE A 298 -19.48 3.71 -15.72
N CYS A 299 -19.52 4.62 -16.69
CA CYS A 299 -18.64 5.79 -16.73
C CYS A 299 -18.83 6.73 -15.53
N GLU A 300 -20.07 7.02 -15.12
CA GLU A 300 -20.38 7.88 -13.98
C GLU A 300 -19.81 7.31 -12.67
N TYR A 301 -20.05 6.02 -12.40
CA TYR A 301 -19.51 5.34 -11.23
C TYR A 301 -17.98 5.21 -11.27
N PHE A 302 -17.40 4.99 -12.46
CA PHE A 302 -15.93 4.98 -12.62
C PHE A 302 -15.31 6.34 -12.30
N VAL A 303 -15.94 7.44 -12.76
CA VAL A 303 -15.52 8.81 -12.44
C VAL A 303 -15.70 9.12 -10.95
N LYS A 304 -16.79 8.65 -10.32
CA LYS A 304 -17.02 8.75 -8.87
C LYS A 304 -15.89 8.07 -8.08
N GLY A 305 -15.53 6.84 -8.44
CA GLY A 305 -14.44 6.09 -7.79
C GLY A 305 -13.08 6.75 -7.99
N SER A 306 -12.83 7.28 -9.19
CA SER A 306 -11.62 8.04 -9.49
C SER A 306 -11.52 9.29 -8.60
N LYS A 307 -12.60 10.07 -8.46
CA LYS A 307 -12.67 11.26 -7.59
C LYS A 307 -12.31 10.95 -6.14
N ASN A 308 -12.83 9.84 -5.59
CA ASN A 308 -12.53 9.38 -4.23
C ASN A 308 -11.03 9.12 -3.99
N MET A 309 -10.29 8.78 -5.05
CA MET A 309 -8.85 8.52 -4.98
C MET A 309 -7.99 9.74 -5.33
N VAL A 310 -8.52 10.86 -5.85
CA VAL A 310 -7.69 12.02 -6.27
C VAL A 310 -6.76 12.52 -5.17
N ASN A 311 -7.29 12.74 -3.95
CA ASN A 311 -6.45 13.16 -2.82
C ASN A 311 -5.36 12.11 -2.54
N SER A 312 -5.72 10.82 -2.52
CA SER A 312 -4.78 9.73 -2.30
C SER A 312 -3.80 9.48 -3.47
N ALA A 313 -4.14 9.86 -4.70
CA ALA A 313 -3.32 9.64 -5.90
C ALA A 313 -2.32 10.78 -6.10
N LEU A 314 -2.79 12.04 -5.99
CA LEU A 314 -1.92 13.21 -5.91
C LEU A 314 -1.01 13.13 -4.69
N LEU A 315 -1.58 12.75 -3.54
CA LEU A 315 -0.76 12.45 -2.40
C LEU A 315 0.11 11.22 -2.68
N VAL A 316 -0.21 10.21 -3.52
CA VAL A 316 0.67 9.03 -3.80
C VAL A 316 1.92 9.32 -4.61
N GLY A 317 2.04 10.49 -5.24
CA GLY A 317 3.38 11.03 -5.50
C GLY A 317 4.25 11.12 -4.21
N ILE A 318 3.63 10.91 -3.03
CA ILE A 318 4.02 11.32 -1.67
C ILE A 318 3.29 10.55 -0.47
N GLY A 319 2.47 9.48 -0.66
CA GLY A 319 1.64 8.78 0.37
C GLY A 319 0.10 8.61 0.14
N ALA A 320 -0.58 7.60 0.74
CA ALA A 320 -1.91 7.13 0.29
C ALA A 320 -3.07 7.02 1.33
N ALA A 321 -4.29 6.90 0.79
CA ALA A 321 -5.52 6.30 1.36
C ALA A 321 -6.44 7.16 2.27
N GLY A 322 -6.40 8.50 2.18
CA GLY A 322 -7.36 9.41 2.84
C GLY A 322 -7.25 9.50 4.38
N ILE A 323 -6.65 8.50 5.03
CA ILE A 323 -6.16 8.62 6.40
C ILE A 323 -4.98 9.59 6.39
N THR A 324 -5.10 10.69 7.13
CA THR A 324 -4.01 11.66 7.26
C THR A 324 -2.77 11.01 7.87
N TYR A 325 -1.59 11.40 7.38
CA TYR A 325 -0.30 10.83 7.80
C TYR A 325 -0.13 10.81 9.34
N ASP A 326 -0.61 11.82 10.06
CA ASP A 326 -0.57 11.86 11.52
C ASP A 326 -1.40 10.77 12.21
N LYS A 327 -2.54 10.39 11.63
CA LYS A 327 -3.40 9.33 12.15
C LYS A 327 -2.81 7.97 11.83
N TRP A 328 -2.28 7.80 10.62
CA TRP A 328 -1.53 6.60 10.27
C TRP A 328 -0.32 6.42 11.21
N MET A 329 0.50 7.45 11.44
CA MET A 329 1.68 7.35 12.29
C MET A 329 1.38 7.11 13.78
N LYS A 330 0.23 7.56 14.31
CA LYS A 330 -0.20 7.18 15.68
C LYS A 330 -0.44 5.68 15.84
N PHE A 331 -0.82 5.00 14.76
CA PHE A 331 -1.03 3.55 14.70
C PHE A 331 0.25 2.82 14.28
N MET A 332 0.79 3.13 13.09
CA MET A 332 1.92 2.45 12.46
C MET A 332 3.25 2.76 13.15
N GLY A 333 3.47 3.96 13.69
CA GLY A 333 4.75 4.35 14.29
C GLY A 333 5.19 3.44 15.44
N LYS A 334 4.24 2.91 16.22
CA LYS A 334 4.54 1.93 17.28
C LYS A 334 4.96 0.57 16.70
N LEU A 335 4.26 0.09 15.67
CA LEU A 335 4.61 -1.16 15.00
C LEU A 335 5.95 -1.05 14.25
N PHE A 336 6.21 0.09 13.63
CA PHE A 336 7.48 0.40 12.98
C PHE A 336 8.65 0.34 13.96
N LEU A 337 8.53 0.95 15.15
CA LEU A 337 9.56 0.82 16.20
C LEU A 337 9.78 -0.63 16.64
N ILE A 338 8.70 -1.42 16.75
CA ILE A 338 8.79 -2.86 17.05
C ILE A 338 9.52 -3.61 15.92
N TRP A 339 9.22 -3.32 14.65
CA TRP A 339 9.91 -3.90 13.50
C TRP A 339 11.40 -3.55 13.50
N VAL A 340 11.77 -2.29 13.72
CA VAL A 340 13.17 -1.85 13.79
C VAL A 340 13.93 -2.61 14.89
N LEU A 341 13.36 -2.72 16.09
CA LEU A 341 13.97 -3.46 17.20
C LEU A 341 14.13 -4.96 16.86
N ILE A 342 13.12 -5.59 16.26
CA ILE A 342 13.19 -6.99 15.81
C ILE A 342 14.27 -7.18 14.75
N SER A 343 14.33 -6.31 13.73
CA SER A 343 15.35 -6.37 12.68
C SER A 343 16.76 -6.20 13.23
N VAL A 344 16.97 -5.27 14.17
CA VAL A 344 18.26 -5.09 14.86
C VAL A 344 18.65 -6.35 15.65
N VAL A 345 17.72 -6.96 16.40
CA VAL A 345 17.98 -8.22 17.12
C VAL A 345 18.29 -9.37 16.16
N LEU A 346 17.53 -9.53 15.08
CA LEU A 346 17.79 -10.58 14.08
C LEU A 346 19.15 -10.39 13.39
N MET A 347 19.54 -9.15 13.05
CA MET A 347 20.86 -8.84 12.51
C MET A 347 21.99 -9.17 13.50
N MET A 348 21.84 -8.82 14.79
CA MET A 348 22.82 -9.19 15.82
C MET A 348 22.94 -10.72 15.96
N VAL A 349 21.82 -11.47 15.88
CA VAL A 349 21.84 -12.93 15.89
C VAL A 349 22.57 -13.48 14.66
N CYS A 350 22.27 -13.00 13.45
CA CYS A 350 23.00 -13.37 12.23
C CYS A 350 24.52 -13.17 12.38
N GLN A 351 24.93 -12.00 12.89
CA GLN A 351 26.34 -11.68 13.09
C GLN A 351 27.01 -12.59 14.12
N VAL A 352 26.34 -12.88 15.24
CA VAL A 352 26.89 -13.73 16.32
C VAL A 352 27.02 -15.20 15.90
N ILE A 353 26.08 -15.72 15.09
CA ILE A 353 26.15 -17.12 14.61
C ILE A 353 26.99 -17.28 13.33
N GLY A 354 27.59 -16.20 12.81
CA GLY A 354 28.39 -16.23 11.57
C GLY A 354 27.56 -16.59 10.33
N TYR A 355 26.30 -16.17 10.26
CA TYR A 355 25.41 -16.46 9.13
C TYR A 355 25.78 -15.61 7.92
N ALA A 356 26.30 -16.25 6.87
CA ALA A 356 26.62 -15.68 5.56
C ALA A 356 25.45 -15.83 4.55
#